data_AF-A0A6C1BT98-F1
#
_entry.id   AF-A0A6C1BT98-F1
#
_cell.length_a   1.000
_cell.length_b   1.000
_cell.length_c   1.000
_cell.angle_alpha   90.00
_cell.angle_beta   90.00
_cell.angle_gamma   90.00
#
_symmetry.space_group_name_H-M   'P 1'
#
loop_
_entity.id
_entity.type
_entity.pdbx_description
1 polymer ?
#
loop_
_entity_poly.entity_id
_entity_poly.type
_entity_poly.pdbx_seq_one_letter_code
_entity_poly.pdbx_strand_id
1 'polypeptide(L)'
;MDPLRREKLENAIAYFAKRHYEKTGRPLTKIYLYKYLAFMDFLSVRETGRPAIGLRYLAMKYGPVPVGIIVHTLEPPCLIPLLPVLVHI
;
A
#
# COMPACT_ATOMS: atom_id res chain seq x y z
N MET A 1 1.28 9.34 12.44
CA MET A 1 -0.09 8.83 12.24
C MET A 1 -0.79 8.90 13.59
N ASP A 2 -2.03 9.38 13.64
CA ASP A 2 -2.83 9.41 14.87
C ASP A 2 -3.22 7.98 15.32
N PRO A 3 -3.50 7.75 16.62
CA PRO A 3 -3.79 6.41 17.15
C PRO A 3 -4.96 5.71 16.46
N LEU A 4 -6.06 6.42 16.21
CA LEU A 4 -7.24 5.86 15.56
C LEU A 4 -6.95 5.40 14.13
N ARG A 5 -6.21 6.20 13.35
CA ARG A 5 -5.81 5.80 11.99
C ARG A 5 -4.85 4.62 11.98
N ARG A 6 -3.99 4.47 12.99
CA ARG A 6 -3.15 3.28 13.16
C ARG A 6 -4.00 2.04 13.41
N GLU A 7 -4.94 2.11 14.36
CA GLU A 7 -5.84 1.00 14.67
C GLU A 7 -6.69 0.59 13.46
N LYS A 8 -7.24 1.55 12.71
CA LYS A 8 -7.95 1.28 11.45
C LYS A 8 -7.07 0.58 10.42
N LEU A 9 -5.80 0.98 10.31
CA LEU A 9 -4.86 0.33 9.40
C LEU A 9 -4.59 -1.12 9.82
N GLU A 10 -4.32 -1.37 11.11
CA GLU A 10 -4.07 -2.71 11.64
C GLU A 10 -5.29 -3.63 11.45
N ASN A 11 -6.49 -3.12 11.73
CA ASN A 11 -7.74 -3.84 11.50
C ASN A 11 -7.98 -4.16 10.02
N ALA A 12 -7.70 -3.21 9.12
CA ALA A 12 -7.82 -3.45 7.69
C ALA A 12 -6.82 -4.51 7.19
N ILE A 13 -5.57 -4.48 7.68
CA ILE A 13 -4.55 -5.49 7.36
C ILE A 13 -5.02 -6.87 7.82
N ALA A 14 -5.47 -6.99 9.07
CA ALA A 14 -5.96 -8.26 9.62
C ALA A 14 -7.17 -8.80 8.85
N TYR A 15 -8.14 -7.92 8.54
CA TYR A 15 -9.32 -8.27 7.74
C TYR A 15 -8.94 -8.76 6.35
N PHE A 16 -8.09 -8.03 5.62
CA PHE A 16 -7.69 -8.41 4.28
C PHE A 16 -6.85 -9.68 4.26
N ALA A 17 -5.96 -9.89 5.23
CA ALA A 17 -5.18 -11.11 5.34
C ALA A 17 -6.08 -12.34 5.50
N LYS A 18 -7.03 -12.28 6.45
CA LYS A 18 -8.02 -13.34 6.69
C LYS A 18 -8.88 -13.57 5.45
N ARG A 19 -9.46 -12.51 4.89
CA ARG A 19 -10.39 -12.60 3.77
C ARG A 19 -9.73 -13.08 2.49
N HIS A 20 -8.48 -12.69 2.25
CA HIS A 20 -7.71 -13.17 1.11
C HIS A 20 -7.45 -14.67 1.23
N TYR A 21 -6.98 -15.14 2.38
CA TYR A 21 -6.74 -16.57 2.61
C TYR A 21 -8.01 -17.41 2.45
N GLU A 22 -9.14 -16.97 3.03
CA GLU A 22 -10.45 -17.63 2.86
C GLU A 22 -10.87 -17.75 1.39
N LYS A 23 -10.51 -16.77 0.55
CA LYS A 23 -10.94 -16.71 -0.85
C LYS A 23 -9.99 -17.40 -1.82
N THR A 24 -8.68 -17.39 -1.55
CA THR A 24 -7.66 -17.86 -2.50
C THR A 24 -6.92 -19.10 -2.04
N GLY A 25 -7.03 -19.46 -0.75
CA GLY A 25 -6.21 -20.49 -0.11
C GLY A 25 -4.73 -20.13 0.02
N ARG A 26 -4.34 -18.88 -0.27
CA ARG A 26 -2.94 -18.42 -0.28
C ARG A 26 -2.74 -17.27 0.71
N PRO A 27 -1.53 -17.12 1.29
CA PRO A 27 -1.20 -15.95 2.11
C PRO A 27 -1.25 -14.64 1.32
N LEU A 28 -1.64 -13.54 1.97
CA LEU A 28 -1.69 -12.21 1.37
C LEU A 28 -0.27 -11.64 1.17
N THR A 29 0.09 -11.30 -0.06
CA THR A 29 1.38 -10.64 -0.33
C THR A 29 1.30 -9.13 -0.12
N LYS A 30 2.45 -8.48 0.10
CA LYS A 30 2.56 -7.02 0.26
C LYS A 30 1.91 -6.24 -0.90
N ILE A 31 2.13 -6.68 -2.14
CA ILE A 31 1.60 -6.00 -3.34
C ILE A 31 0.06 -6.06 -3.35
N TYR A 32 -0.53 -7.21 -3.04
CA TYR A 32 -1.99 -7.33 -2.96
C TYR A 32 -2.57 -6.51 -1.81
N LEU A 33 -1.90 -6.50 -0.65
CA LEU A 33 -2.31 -5.67 0.48
C LEU A 33 -2.37 -4.19 0.09
N TYR A 34 -1.35 -3.68 -0.60
CA TYR A 34 -1.33 -2.27 -1.06
C TYR A 34 -2.49 -1.95 -2.00
N LYS A 35 -2.79 -2.87 -2.93
CA LYS A 35 -3.93 -2.72 -3.84
C LYS A 35 -5.25 -2.70 -3.08
N TYR A 36 -5.44 -3.57 -2.09
CA TYR A 36 -6.67 -3.60 -1.28
C TYR A 36 -6.85 -2.36 -0.42
N LEU A 37 -5.79 -1.89 0.24
CA LEU A 37 -5.83 -0.66 1.04
C LEU A 37 -6.17 0.55 0.15
N ALA A 38 -5.51 0.68 -1.00
CA ALA A 38 -5.78 1.76 -1.94
C ALA A 38 -7.21 1.71 -2.48
N PHE A 39 -7.69 0.51 -2.83
CA PHE A 39 -9.05 0.32 -3.29
C PHE A 39 -10.08 0.70 -2.22
N MET A 40 -9.84 0.34 -0.96
CA MET A 40 -10.72 0.71 0.15
C MET A 40 -10.78 2.22 0.38
N ASP A 41 -9.64 2.92 0.39
CA ASP A 41 -9.62 4.38 0.50
C ASP A 41 -10.33 5.04 -0.69
N PHE A 42 -10.14 4.52 -1.91
CA PHE A 42 -10.82 5.00 -3.10
C PHE A 42 -12.35 4.82 -3.02
N LEU A 43 -12.82 3.64 -2.61
CA LEU A 43 -14.25 3.37 -2.42
C LEU A 43 -14.86 4.30 -1.36
N SER A 44 -14.17 4.48 -0.23
CA SER A 44 -14.61 5.37 0.84
C SER A 44 -14.73 6.81 0.36
N VAL A 45 -13.77 7.30 -0.42
CA VAL A 45 -13.83 8.65 -1.01
C VAL A 45 -15.01 8.76 -1.98
N ARG A 46 -15.22 7.75 -2.83
CA ARG A 46 -16.34 7.73 -3.78
C ARG A 46 -17.70 7.79 -3.07
N GLU A 47 -17.84 7.10 -1.94
CA GLU A 47 -19.11 6.96 -1.22
C GLU A 47 -19.36 8.06 -0.19
N THR A 48 -18.32 8.59 0.44
CA THR A 48 -18.44 9.51 1.58
C THR A 48 -17.69 10.83 1.41
N GLY A 49 -16.90 10.98 0.34
CA GLY A 49 -15.99 12.11 0.13
C GLY A 49 -14.75 12.09 1.02
N ARG A 50 -14.55 11.05 1.85
CA ARG A 50 -13.42 10.95 2.79
C ARG A 50 -12.76 9.57 2.71
N PRO A 51 -11.42 9.48 2.81
CA PRO A 51 -10.73 8.18 2.84
C PRO A 51 -10.98 7.47 4.18
N ALA A 52 -10.93 6.13 4.17
CA ALA A 52 -11.19 5.32 5.35
C ALA A 52 -10.02 5.35 6.34
N ILE A 53 -8.79 5.19 5.82
CA ILE A 53 -7.53 5.24 6.56
C ILE A 53 -6.77 6.52 6.21
N GLY A 54 -6.87 7.00 4.96
CA GLY A 54 -6.19 8.20 4.50
C GLY A 54 -4.69 8.00 4.36
N LEU A 55 -4.29 6.89 3.73
CA LEU A 55 -2.90 6.69 3.33
C LEU A 55 -2.59 7.56 2.10
N ARG A 56 -1.31 7.93 1.95
CA ARG A 56 -0.82 8.57 0.72
C ARG A 56 -0.28 7.48 -0.20
N TYR A 57 -0.59 7.54 -1.48
CA TYR A 57 -0.17 6.54 -2.47
C TYR A 57 0.63 7.18 -3.60
N LEU A 58 1.70 6.50 -4.03
CA LEU A 58 2.38 6.78 -5.29
C LEU A 58 1.79 5.90 -6.38
N ALA A 59 1.41 6.51 -7.50
CA ALA A 59 1.04 5.77 -8.70
C ALA A 59 2.31 5.18 -9.32
N MET A 60 2.44 3.85 -9.28
CA MET A 60 3.57 3.13 -9.88
C MET A 60 3.07 2.19 -10.98
N LYS A 61 3.99 1.68 -11.80
CA LYS A 61 3.70 0.81 -12.96
C LYS A 61 2.74 -0.35 -12.64
N TYR A 62 2.81 -0.92 -11.44
CA TYR A 62 2.02 -2.09 -11.03
C TYR A 62 0.88 -1.78 -10.04
N GLY A 63 0.58 -0.49 -9.84
CA GLY A 63 -0.50 -0.02 -8.98
C GLY A 63 -0.05 0.99 -7.93
N PRO A 64 -0.99 1.47 -7.09
CA PRO A 64 -0.71 2.42 -6.02
C PRO A 64 0.12 1.77 -4.90
N VAL A 65 1.16 2.47 -4.45
CA VAL A 65 2.02 2.04 -3.34
C VAL A 65 1.98 3.06 -2.20
N PRO A 66 1.65 2.65 -0.95
CA PRO A 66 1.59 3.58 0.17
C PRO A 66 2.95 4.21 0.50
N VAL A 67 2.97 5.52 0.70
CA VAL A 67 4.15 6.28 1.15
C VAL A 67 4.28 6.18 2.67
N GLY A 68 5.49 5.93 3.17
CA GLY A 68 5.78 5.87 4.61
C GLY A 68 5.54 4.51 5.27
N ILE A 69 5.00 3.52 4.54
CA ILE A 69 4.99 2.09 4.93
C ILE A 69 6.18 1.33 4.30
N ILE A 70 6.91 1.98 3.39
CA ILE A 70 8.13 1.44 2.77
C ILE A 70 9.26 1.45 3.80
N VAL A 71 9.22 0.51 4.74
CA VAL A 71 10.35 0.11 5.56
C VAL A 71 11.02 -1.05 4.81
N HIS A 72 12.13 -0.75 4.14
CA HIS A 72 13.09 -1.71 3.57
C HIS A 72 12.67 -2.62 2.40
N THR A 73 11.91 -2.15 1.40
CA THR A 73 11.91 -2.88 0.12
C THR A 73 12.06 -1.91 -1.04
N LEU A 74 13.33 -1.76 -1.40
CA LEU A 74 13.89 -1.52 -2.73
C LEU A 74 13.26 -0.39 -3.53
N GLU A 75 14.13 0.53 -3.90
CA GLU A 75 13.86 1.68 -4.77
C GLU A 75 12.81 1.37 -5.85
N PRO A 76 11.88 2.30 -6.09
CA PRO A 76 10.83 2.07 -7.06
C PRO A 76 11.46 1.72 -8.41
N PRO A 77 11.00 0.68 -9.13
CA PRO A 77 11.57 0.26 -10.42
C PRO A 77 11.51 1.36 -11.50
N CYS A 78 10.86 2.49 -11.20
CA CYS A 78 10.82 3.68 -12.05
C CYS A 78 11.91 4.72 -11.74
N LEU A 79 12.66 4.62 -10.63
CA LEU A 79 13.81 5.50 -10.34
C LEU A 79 15.16 4.92 -10.82
N ILE A 80 15.23 3.64 -11.16
CA ILE A 80 16.49 3.00 -11.57
C ILE A 80 17.07 3.60 -12.87
N PRO A 81 16.31 4.11 -13.88
CA PRO A 81 16.95 4.71 -15.04
C PRO A 81 17.34 6.18 -14.87
N LEU A 82 17.16 6.80 -13.69
CA LEU A 82 17.52 8.21 -13.44
C LEU A 82 18.67 8.40 -12.44
N LEU A 83 19.35 7.33 -12.04
CA LEU A 83 20.68 7.39 -11.42
C LEU A 83 21.74 6.97 -12.44
N PRO A 84 22.07 7.79 -13.45
CA PRO A 84 23.37 7.69 -14.06
C PRO A 84 24.37 8.39 -13.12
N VAL A 85 25.51 7.74 -12.89
CA VAL A 85 26.75 8.35 -12.36
C VAL A 85 26.78 8.67 -10.85
N LEU A 86 27.09 7.68 -10.01
CA LEU A 86 28.13 7.73 -8.96
C LEU A 86 28.07 6.46 -8.11
N VAL A 87 28.71 5.37 -8.53
CA VAL A 87 29.50 4.46 -7.67
C VAL A 87 30.35 3.63 -8.63
N HIS A 88 31.44 4.24 -9.11
CA HIS A 88 32.70 3.55 -9.37
C HIS A 88 33.74 4.48 -8.76
N ILE A 89 34.19 4.12 -7.56
CA ILE A 89 35.51 4.29 -6.91
C ILE A 89 35.29 3.91 -5.45
#